data_AF-A0A0Q6WWR0-F1
#
_entry.id   AF-A0A0Q6WWR0-F1
#
_cell.length_a   1.000
_cell.length_b   1.000
_cell.length_c   1.000
_cell.angle_alpha   90.00
_cell.angle_beta   90.00
_cell.angle_gamma   90.00
#
_symmetry.space_group_name_H-M   'P 1'
#
loop_
_entity.id
_entity.type
_entity.pdbx_description
1 polymer ?
#
loop_
_entity_poly.entity_id
_entity_poly.type
_entity_poly.pdbx_seq_one_letter_code
_entity_poly.pdbx_strand_id
1 'polypeptide(L)'
;MWPDEDTRAALARLQPLAPGRAIAPAKLHLTLAFLGQQPAAAMAPLLSILDGLAVPELRLRVDMLGYFQRPRIAWAGMSAPPPALSALQADLMGRLEAAGFTAATHGDFKPHITLAREAKSAPPDAQFEPVPWHATGVALVESFPNGSYMAIAAKHAQVNQ
;
A
#
# COMPACT_ATOMS: atom_id res chain seq x y z
N MET A 1 4.04 0.68 -1.11
CA MET A 1 4.43 0.39 -2.51
C MET A 1 3.47 1.08 -3.44
N TRP A 2 4.00 1.75 -4.47
CA TRP A 2 3.22 2.53 -5.42
C TRP A 2 3.29 1.84 -6.80
N PRO A 3 2.16 1.35 -7.35
CA PRO A 3 2.17 0.67 -8.65
C PRO A 3 2.53 1.63 -9.78
N ASP A 4 2.97 1.12 -10.92
CA ASP A 4 3.13 1.91 -12.15
C ASP A 4 1.77 2.33 -12.75
N GLU A 5 1.81 3.06 -13.87
CA GLU A 5 0.59 3.57 -14.50
C GLU A 5 -0.32 2.46 -15.02
N ASP A 6 0.23 1.46 -15.71
CA ASP A 6 -0.53 0.34 -16.27
C ASP A 6 -1.21 -0.49 -15.18
N THR A 7 -0.49 -0.78 -14.10
CA THR A 7 -1.05 -1.49 -12.94
C THR A 7 -2.13 -0.66 -12.27
N ARG A 8 -1.93 0.66 -12.08
CA ARG A 8 -2.97 1.53 -11.50
C ARG A 8 -4.21 1.61 -12.39
N ALA A 9 -4.04 1.67 -13.71
CA ALA A 9 -5.15 1.63 -14.66
C ALA A 9 -5.91 0.30 -14.57
N ALA A 10 -5.20 -0.82 -14.41
CA ALA A 10 -5.81 -2.13 -14.19
C ALA A 10 -6.57 -2.23 -12.87
N LEU A 11 -6.00 -1.74 -11.77
CA LEU A 11 -6.67 -1.68 -10.47
C LEU A 11 -7.90 -0.77 -10.51
N ALA A 12 -7.84 0.36 -11.25
CA ALA A 12 -8.96 1.28 -11.39
C ALA A 12 -10.17 0.63 -12.10
N ARG A 13 -9.94 -0.33 -13.01
CA ARG A 13 -11.02 -1.12 -13.64
C ARG A 13 -11.81 -1.98 -12.65
N LEU A 14 -11.28 -2.22 -11.45
CA LEU A 14 -11.99 -2.93 -10.37
C LEU A 14 -12.91 -2.01 -9.56
N GLN A 15 -12.77 -0.68 -9.65
CA GLN A 15 -13.55 0.27 -8.86
C GLN A 15 -15.07 0.20 -9.08
N PRO A 16 -15.60 -0.11 -10.28
CA PRO A 16 -17.04 -0.35 -10.45
C PRO A 16 -17.58 -1.52 -9.60
N LEU A 17 -16.72 -2.46 -9.20
CA LEU A 17 -17.08 -3.58 -8.30
C LEU A 17 -16.98 -3.20 -6.82
N ALA A 18 -16.36 -2.05 -6.50
CA ALA A 18 -16.11 -1.60 -5.14
C ALA A 18 -17.12 -0.51 -4.74
N PRO A 19 -18.09 -0.79 -3.84
CA PRO A 19 -19.06 0.21 -3.41
C PRO A 19 -18.40 1.36 -2.63
N GLY A 20 -18.98 2.55 -2.73
CA GLY A 20 -18.54 3.74 -1.99
C GLY A 20 -17.90 4.80 -2.89
N ARG A 21 -17.21 5.73 -2.26
CA ARG A 21 -16.49 6.82 -2.93
C ARG A 21 -15.13 6.30 -3.42
N ALA A 22 -14.99 6.18 -4.73
CA ALA A 22 -13.77 5.72 -5.38
C ALA A 22 -12.57 6.60 -5.01
N ILE A 23 -11.42 5.96 -4.81
CA ILE A 23 -10.13 6.64 -4.68
C ILE A 23 -9.67 7.07 -6.07
N ALA A 24 -9.08 8.27 -6.21
CA ALA A 24 -8.50 8.67 -7.49
C ALA A 24 -7.44 7.64 -7.95
N PRO A 25 -7.44 7.20 -9.22
CA PRO A 25 -6.52 6.15 -9.70
C PRO A 25 -5.04 6.39 -9.39
N ALA A 26 -4.59 7.65 -9.49
CA ALA A 26 -3.21 8.04 -9.15
C ALA A 26 -2.82 7.79 -7.70
N LYS A 27 -3.80 7.62 -6.79
CA LYS A 27 -3.61 7.36 -5.37
C LYS A 27 -3.72 5.88 -5.00
N LEU A 28 -3.96 4.97 -5.96
CA LEU A 28 -4.02 3.54 -5.65
C LEU A 28 -2.62 3.05 -5.28
N HIS A 29 -2.48 2.51 -4.07
CA HIS A 29 -1.22 2.00 -3.53
C HIS A 29 -1.48 0.92 -2.48
N LEU A 30 -0.43 0.16 -2.16
CA LEU A 30 -0.42 -0.78 -1.03
C LEU A 30 0.41 -0.15 0.11
N THR A 31 -0.24 0.10 1.24
CA THR A 31 0.41 0.70 2.42
C THR A 31 1.19 -0.37 3.20
N LEU A 32 2.47 -0.12 3.48
CA LEU A 32 3.29 -0.99 4.36
C LEU A 32 3.25 -0.54 5.83
N ALA A 33 3.28 0.78 6.05
CA ALA A 33 3.17 1.42 7.36
C ALA A 33 2.47 2.77 7.21
N PHE A 34 1.65 3.13 8.19
CA PHE A 34 1.05 4.48 8.29
C PHE A 34 1.63 5.19 9.51
N LEU A 35 2.34 6.29 9.28
CA LEU A 35 3.06 7.02 10.33
C LEU A 35 2.23 8.15 10.96
N GLY A 36 1.04 8.44 10.43
CA GLY A 36 0.26 9.60 10.88
C GLY A 36 0.97 10.94 10.61
N GLN A 37 0.63 11.96 11.40
CA GLN A 37 1.32 13.25 11.34
C GLN A 37 2.66 13.13 12.06
N GLN A 38 3.72 13.57 11.40
CA GLN A 38 5.08 13.53 11.91
C GLN A 38 5.68 14.95 11.92
N PRO A 39 6.52 15.30 12.91
CA PRO A 39 7.23 16.57 12.90
C PRO A 39 8.26 16.59 11.76
N ALA A 40 8.64 17.78 11.26
CA ALA A 40 9.62 17.91 10.18
C ALA A 40 10.96 17.21 10.48
N ALA A 41 11.36 17.15 11.76
CA ALA A 41 12.56 16.46 12.22
C ALA A 41 12.54 14.93 11.97
N ALA A 42 11.37 14.33 11.75
CA ALA A 42 11.24 12.92 11.40
C ALA A 42 11.75 12.61 9.99
N MET A 43 11.89 13.61 9.12
CA MET A 43 12.20 13.38 7.71
C MET A 43 13.54 12.68 7.51
N ALA A 44 14.62 13.16 8.13
CA ALA A 44 15.95 12.58 7.96
C ALA A 44 16.02 11.12 8.46
N PRO A 45 15.52 10.77 9.67
CA PRO A 45 15.41 9.38 10.09
C PRO A 45 14.59 8.49 9.13
N LEU A 46 13.45 8.98 8.63
CA LEU A 46 12.61 8.20 7.71
C LEU A 46 13.28 7.95 6.35
N LEU A 47 14.02 8.93 5.83
CA LEU A 47 14.84 8.76 4.64
C LEU A 47 15.96 7.75 4.85
N SER A 48 16.63 7.78 6.01
CA SER A 48 17.67 6.81 6.36
C SER A 48 17.10 5.38 6.51
N ILE A 49 15.91 5.23 7.09
CA ILE A 49 15.22 3.94 7.17
C ILE A 49 14.87 3.42 5.78
N LEU A 50 14.31 4.27 4.92
CA LEU A 50 14.00 3.91 3.54
C LEU A 50 15.25 3.47 2.79
N ASP A 51 16.35 4.22 2.93
CA ASP A 51 17.65 3.89 2.31
C ASP A 51 18.28 2.61 2.88
N GLY A 52 18.02 2.27 4.14
CA GLY A 52 18.51 1.02 4.75
C GLY A 52 17.68 -0.23 4.39
N LEU A 53 16.50 -0.08 3.81
CA LEU A 53 15.55 -1.18 3.59
C LEU A 53 15.99 -2.11 2.46
N ALA A 54 16.01 -3.42 2.67
CA ALA A 54 16.25 -4.38 1.59
C ALA A 54 14.94 -4.59 0.81
N VAL A 55 14.78 -3.91 -0.32
CA VAL A 55 13.56 -3.99 -1.13
C VAL A 55 13.69 -5.11 -2.17
N PRO A 56 12.90 -6.20 -2.08
CA PRO A 56 12.87 -7.22 -3.12
C PRO A 56 12.01 -6.78 -4.30
N GLU A 57 12.26 -7.36 -5.48
CA GLU A 57 11.25 -7.40 -6.54
C GLU A 57 10.14 -8.37 -6.14
N LEU A 58 8.89 -7.93 -6.24
CA LEU A 58 7.73 -8.74 -5.87
C LEU A 58 6.80 -8.89 -7.08
N ARG A 59 6.42 -10.13 -7.37
CA ARG A 59 5.33 -10.44 -8.30
C ARG A 59 4.06 -10.66 -7.50
N LEU A 60 3.20 -9.67 -7.53
CA LEU A 60 1.93 -9.66 -6.83
C LEU A 60 0.80 -10.02 -7.79
N ARG A 61 -0.13 -10.86 -7.34
CA ARG A 61 -1.35 -11.19 -8.07
C ARG A 61 -2.54 -10.70 -7.26
N VAL A 62 -3.14 -9.59 -7.68
CA VAL A 62 -4.34 -9.03 -7.03
C VAL A 62 -5.56 -9.74 -7.61
N ASP A 63 -6.14 -10.65 -6.82
CA ASP A 63 -7.19 -11.59 -7.24
C ASP A 63 -8.37 -11.68 -6.27
N MET A 64 -8.40 -10.81 -5.25
CA MET A 64 -9.47 -10.78 -4.26
C MET A 64 -10.00 -9.36 -4.08
N LEU A 65 -11.32 -9.25 -3.92
CA LEU A 65 -11.98 -8.07 -3.36
C LEU A 65 -12.37 -8.36 -1.91
N GLY A 66 -12.35 -7.33 -1.08
CA GLY A 66 -12.77 -7.46 0.31
C GLY A 66 -13.23 -6.15 0.91
N TYR A 67 -13.59 -6.25 2.19
CA TYR A 67 -14.22 -5.17 2.91
C TYR A 67 -13.76 -5.09 4.36
N PHE A 68 -13.34 -3.90 4.80
CA PHE A 68 -13.18 -3.59 6.21
C PHE A 68 -14.41 -2.87 6.72
N GLN A 69 -15.21 -3.56 7.54
CA GLN A 69 -16.46 -3.00 8.11
C GLN A 69 -16.23 -1.73 8.91
N ARG A 70 -15.10 -1.64 9.63
CA ARG A 70 -14.60 -0.43 10.27
C ARG A 70 -13.17 -0.23 9.77
N PRO A 71 -12.87 0.79 8.95
CA PRO A 71 -13.59 2.06 8.76
C PRO A 71 -14.43 2.17 7.47
N ARG A 72 -15.08 1.10 7.00
CA ARG A 72 -15.89 1.06 5.76
C ARG A 72 -15.08 1.27 4.48
N ILE A 73 -14.11 0.39 4.27
CA ILE A 73 -13.21 0.40 3.10
C ILE A 73 -13.48 -0.82 2.23
N ALA A 74 -13.76 -0.60 0.94
CA ALA A 74 -13.70 -1.64 -0.09
C ALA A 74 -12.29 -1.64 -0.71
N TRP A 75 -11.69 -2.82 -0.79
CA TRP A 75 -10.29 -2.98 -1.18
C TRP A 75 -10.07 -4.14 -2.14
N ALA A 76 -8.99 -4.07 -2.91
CA ALA A 76 -8.43 -5.18 -3.67
C ALA A 76 -7.22 -5.75 -2.92
N GLY A 77 -7.00 -7.06 -3.01
CA GLY A 77 -5.91 -7.73 -2.33
C GLY A 77 -5.57 -9.05 -3.00
N MET A 78 -4.88 -9.90 -2.26
CA MET A 78 -4.40 -11.18 -2.76
C MET A 78 -4.78 -12.30 -1.80
N SER A 79 -5.28 -13.39 -2.36
CA SER A 79 -5.61 -14.62 -1.62
C SER A 79 -4.37 -15.30 -1.04
N ALA A 80 -3.23 -15.19 -1.73
CA ALA A 80 -1.95 -15.76 -1.35
C ALA A 80 -0.82 -14.72 -1.47
N PRO A 81 -0.64 -13.84 -0.46
CA PRO A 81 0.47 -12.90 -0.47
C PRO A 81 1.82 -13.61 -0.38
N PRO A 82 2.84 -13.19 -1.16
CA PRO A 82 4.16 -13.82 -1.08
C PRO A 82 4.79 -13.54 0.29
N PRO A 83 5.46 -14.53 0.92
CA PRO A 83 6.12 -14.34 2.22
C PRO A 83 7.10 -13.16 2.26
N ALA A 84 7.75 -12.86 1.14
CA ALA A 84 8.66 -11.73 0.99
C ALA A 84 7.99 -10.37 1.21
N LEU A 85 6.69 -10.22 0.92
CA LEU A 85 5.94 -8.99 1.21
C LEU A 85 5.76 -8.79 2.73
N SER A 86 5.44 -9.85 3.45
CA SER A 86 5.33 -9.80 4.92
C SER A 86 6.71 -9.59 5.57
N ALA A 87 7.76 -10.22 5.05
CA ALA A 87 9.13 -10.01 5.54
C ALA A 87 9.60 -8.56 5.32
N LEU A 88 9.32 -7.96 4.15
CA LEU A 88 9.59 -6.56 3.87
C LEU A 88 8.86 -5.63 4.86
N GLN A 89 7.59 -5.91 5.12
CA GLN A 89 6.80 -5.13 6.08
C GLN A 89 7.34 -5.27 7.50
N ALA A 90 7.72 -6.47 7.93
CA ALA A 90 8.29 -6.71 9.25
C ALA A 90 9.64 -6.01 9.44
N ASP A 91 10.54 -6.05 8.44
CA ASP A 91 11.81 -5.31 8.47
C ASP A 91 11.56 -3.80 8.59
N LEU A 92 10.64 -3.26 7.79
CA LEU A 92 10.26 -1.85 7.89
C LEU A 92 9.74 -1.49 9.29
N MET A 93 8.85 -2.29 9.85
CA MET A 93 8.29 -2.06 11.19
C MET A 93 9.37 -2.10 12.27
N GLY A 94 10.28 -3.07 12.24
CA GLY A 94 11.37 -3.17 13.21
C GLY A 94 12.32 -1.97 13.16
N ARG A 95 12.62 -1.46 11.95
CA ARG A 95 13.44 -0.25 11.78
C ARG A 95 12.73 1.02 12.27
N LEU A 96 11.44 1.14 12.01
CA LEU A 96 10.62 2.25 12.49
C LEU A 96 10.58 2.26 14.02
N GLU A 97 10.33 1.10 14.64
CA GLU A 97 10.29 0.95 16.09
C GLU A 97 11.65 1.27 16.73
N ALA A 98 12.76 0.75 16.17
CA ALA A 98 14.10 1.04 16.63
C ALA A 98 14.48 2.53 16.55
N ALA A 99 13.86 3.28 15.63
CA ALA A 99 14.02 4.73 15.49
C ALA A 99 12.99 5.54 16.31
N GLY A 100 12.15 4.89 17.11
CA GLY A 100 11.17 5.54 17.99
C GLY A 100 9.85 5.94 17.30
N PHE A 101 9.57 5.41 16.11
CA PHE A 101 8.30 5.64 15.42
C PHE A 101 7.26 4.58 15.79
N THR A 102 6.06 5.04 16.13
CA THR A 102 4.88 4.17 16.26
C THR A 102 4.07 4.25 14.97
N ALA A 103 4.18 3.23 14.12
CA ALA A 103 3.28 3.10 12.98
C ALA A 103 1.92 2.53 13.42
N ALA A 104 0.83 3.06 12.88
CA ALA A 104 -0.51 2.58 13.18
C ALA A 104 -0.72 1.19 12.55
N THR A 105 -0.66 0.14 13.36
CA THR A 105 -1.03 -1.23 12.98
C THR A 105 -2.30 -1.64 13.71
N HIS A 106 -3.40 -1.77 12.97
CA HIS A 106 -4.64 -2.32 13.52
C HIS A 106 -4.68 -3.84 13.31
N GLY A 107 -4.00 -4.57 14.19
CA GLY A 107 -3.85 -6.03 14.11
C GLY A 107 -2.84 -6.47 13.05
N ASP A 108 -3.02 -7.68 12.53
CA ASP A 108 -2.12 -8.28 11.56
C ASP A 108 -2.04 -7.47 10.26
N PHE A 109 -0.85 -7.50 9.63
CA PHE A 109 -0.65 -6.89 8.32
C PHE A 109 -1.51 -7.60 7.26
N LYS A 110 -2.50 -6.86 6.73
CA LYS A 110 -3.38 -7.31 5.65
C LYS A 110 -3.04 -6.52 4.38
N PRO A 111 -2.24 -7.07 3.44
CA PRO A 111 -1.85 -6.34 2.24
C PRO A 111 -3.08 -6.07 1.36
N HIS A 112 -3.39 -4.80 1.17
CA HIS A 112 -4.57 -4.35 0.44
C HIS A 112 -4.33 -3.03 -0.28
N ILE A 113 -5.11 -2.81 -1.34
CA ILE A 113 -5.21 -1.57 -2.10
C ILE A 113 -6.62 -1.03 -1.86
N THR A 114 -6.74 0.14 -1.24
CA THR A 114 -8.04 0.79 -1.04
C THR A 114 -8.59 1.23 -2.40
N LEU A 115 -9.71 0.63 -2.83
CA LEU A 115 -10.40 1.02 -4.06
C LEU A 115 -11.42 2.12 -3.81
N ALA A 116 -12.18 2.00 -2.71
CA ALA A 116 -13.20 2.97 -2.32
C ALA A 116 -13.32 3.08 -0.79
N ARG A 117 -13.72 4.26 -0.33
CA ARG A 117 -14.02 4.57 1.09
C ARG A 117 -15.51 4.85 1.23
N GLU A 118 -15.99 4.96 2.46
CA GLU A 118 -17.41 5.24 2.76
C GLU A 118 -18.35 4.19 2.14
N ALA A 119 -17.85 2.96 1.98
CA ALA A 119 -18.59 1.85 1.44
C ALA A 119 -19.76 1.49 2.37
N LYS A 120 -20.98 1.42 1.83
CA LYS A 120 -22.18 1.08 2.63
C LYS A 120 -22.35 -0.43 2.85
N SER A 121 -21.68 -1.24 2.03
CA SER A 121 -21.73 -2.70 2.05
C SER A 121 -20.40 -3.28 1.57
N ALA A 122 -20.23 -4.59 1.73
CA ALA A 122 -19.14 -5.30 1.07
C ALA A 122 -19.33 -5.30 -0.47
N PRO A 123 -18.24 -5.42 -1.25
CA PRO A 123 -18.31 -5.76 -2.66
C PRO A 123 -19.14 -7.05 -2.88
N PRO A 124 -19.83 -7.19 -4.02
CA PRO A 124 -20.43 -8.47 -4.41
C PRO A 124 -19.34 -9.53 -4.61
N ASP A 125 -19.73 -10.80 -4.50
CA ASP A 125 -18.88 -11.91 -4.93
C ASP A 125 -18.80 -11.91 -6.46
N ALA A 126 -17.82 -11.18 -6.99
CA ALA A 126 -17.63 -10.94 -8.41
C ALA A 126 -16.28 -11.49 -8.86
N GLN A 127 -16.28 -12.26 -9.95
CA GLN A 127 -15.07 -12.69 -10.61
C GLN A 127 -14.52 -11.54 -11.46
N PHE A 128 -13.19 -11.40 -11.45
CA PHE A 128 -12.47 -10.46 -12.28
C PHE A 128 -11.14 -11.07 -12.70
N GLU A 129 -10.62 -10.63 -13.84
CA GLU A 129 -9.28 -11.03 -14.29
C GLU A 129 -8.23 -10.51 -13.30
N PRO A 130 -7.42 -11.39 -12.68
CA PRO A 130 -6.42 -10.97 -11.71
C PRO A 130 -5.47 -9.91 -12.28
N VAL A 131 -5.18 -8.89 -11.49
CA VAL A 131 -4.25 -7.83 -11.88
C VAL A 131 -2.84 -8.26 -11.49
N PRO A 132 -1.95 -8.57 -12.45
CA PRO A 132 -0.54 -8.76 -12.15
C PRO A 132 0.09 -7.42 -11.80
N TRP A 133 0.92 -7.39 -10.76
CA TRP A 133 1.68 -6.21 -10.37
C TRP A 133 3.12 -6.61 -10.07
N HIS A 134 4.04 -6.09 -10.88
CA HIS A 134 5.47 -6.17 -10.60
C HIS A 134 5.87 -4.99 -9.70
N ALA A 135 5.90 -5.21 -8.39
CA ALA A 135 6.30 -4.18 -7.44
C ALA A 135 7.82 -4.17 -7.27
N THR A 136 8.45 -3.11 -7.75
CA THR A 136 9.90 -2.95 -7.78
C THR A 136 10.42 -1.94 -6.77
N GLY A 137 9.57 -1.41 -5.89
CA GLY A 137 9.98 -0.32 -5.01
C GLY A 137 9.03 0.01 -3.85
N VAL A 138 9.60 0.67 -2.86
CA VAL A 138 8.91 1.28 -1.72
C VAL A 138 9.10 2.79 -1.81
N ALA A 139 8.03 3.55 -1.57
CA ALA A 139 8.08 5.00 -1.53
C ALA A 139 7.65 5.52 -0.16
N LEU A 140 8.37 6.54 0.32
CA LEU A 140 7.90 7.41 1.40
C LEU A 140 7.00 8.48 0.78
N VAL A 141 5.80 8.61 1.30
CA VAL A 141 4.76 9.48 0.72
C VAL A 141 4.16 10.36 1.79
N GLU A 142 4.07 11.65 1.49
CA GLU A 142 3.35 12.63 2.29
C GLU A 142 1.91 12.76 1.79
N SER A 143 0.95 12.77 2.70
CA SER A 143 -0.46 13.03 2.40
C SER A 143 -0.88 14.39 2.95
N PHE A 144 -1.51 15.21 2.11
CA PHE A 144 -1.92 16.57 2.47
C PHE A 144 -3.42 16.65 2.86
N PRO A 145 -3.83 17.67 3.64
CA PRO A 145 -5.23 17.86 4.03
C PRO A 145 -6.21 18.01 2.86
N ASN A 146 -5.76 18.52 1.72
CA ASN A 146 -6.55 18.61 0.48
C ASN A 146 -6.75 17.24 -0.21
N GLY A 147 -6.18 16.16 0.36
CA GLY A 147 -6.27 14.81 -0.14
C GLY A 147 -5.25 14.45 -1.21
N SER A 148 -4.31 15.33 -1.58
CA SER A 148 -3.21 15.01 -2.49
C SER A 148 -2.11 14.21 -1.78
N TYR A 149 -1.39 13.42 -2.57
CA TYR A 149 -0.30 12.57 -2.11
C TYR A 149 0.94 12.95 -2.92
N MET A 150 2.09 13.05 -2.27
CA MET A 150 3.36 13.37 -2.91
C MET A 150 4.42 12.36 -2.47
N ALA A 151 5.03 11.68 -3.45
CA ALA A 151 6.18 10.84 -3.17
C ALA A 151 7.37 11.74 -2.81
N ILE A 152 7.92 11.54 -1.61
CA ILE A 152 9.08 12.29 -1.11
C ILE A 152 10.37 11.61 -1.54
N ALA A 153 10.41 10.28 -1.46
CA ALA A 153 11.52 9.46 -1.88
C ALA A 153 11.03 8.06 -2.25
N ALA A 154 11.79 7.37 -3.10
CA ALA A 154 11.55 5.97 -3.43
C ALA A 154 12.85 5.19 -3.40
N LYS A 155 12.78 3.96 -2.89
CA LYS A 155 13.83 2.97 -3.00
C LYS A 155 13.34 1.83 -3.89
N HIS A 156 14.10 1.57 -4.94
CA HIS A 156 13.85 0.45 -5.84
C HIS A 156 14.66 -0.77 -5.43
N ALA A 157 14.21 -1.94 -5.86
CA ALA A 157 14.96 -3.16 -5.73
C ALA A 157 16.34 -2.98 -6.39
N GLN A 158 17.38 -3.45 -5.69
CA GLN A 158 18.71 -3.47 -6.25
C GLN A 158 18.72 -4.56 -7.34
N VAL A 159 18.98 -4.17 -8.59
CA VAL A 159 19.32 -5.15 -9.62
C VAL A 159 20.69 -5.67 -9.26
N ASN A 160 20.77 -6.86 -8.66
CA ASN A 160 22.04 -7.56 -8.55
C ASN A 160 22.51 -7.83 -10.00
N GLN A 161 23.50 -7.06 -10.44
CA GLN A 161 24.30 -7.39 -11.62
C GLN A 161 25.29 -8.50 -11.27
#